data_AF-A0A1I6ZLE7-F1
#
_entry.id   AF-A0A1I6ZLE7-F1
#
_cell.length_a   1.000
_cell.length_b   1.000
_cell.length_c   1.000
_cell.angle_alpha   90.00
_cell.angle_beta   90.00
_cell.angle_gamma   90.00
#
_symmetry.space_group_name_H-M   'P 1'
#
loop_
_entity.id
_entity.type
_entity.pdbx_description
1 polymer ?
#
loop_
_entity_poly.entity_id
_entity_poly.type
_entity_poly.pdbx_seq_one_letter_code
_entity_poly.pdbx_strand_id
1 'polypeptide(L)'
;MKLFLTSISAILLFSACSSSNENTLCDCVEKGAQVDALAQEILVTQEANQAKKDSLDALLEERDSICKEFIDIDPMELEKERANCEGIKIQ
;
A
#
# COMPACT_ATOMS: atom_id res chain seq x y z
N MET A 1 -47.86 -31.58 -0.07
CA MET A 1 -47.81 -30.84 1.21
C MET A 1 -46.80 -31.49 2.15
N LYS A 2 -45.69 -30.81 2.41
CA LYS A 2 -45.08 -30.56 3.74
C LYS A 2 -43.61 -30.17 3.54
N LEU A 3 -43.36 -28.90 3.83
CA LEU A 3 -42.06 -28.28 4.04
C LEU A 3 -41.35 -28.96 5.21
N PHE A 4 -40.04 -29.19 5.10
CA PHE A 4 -39.13 -29.01 6.23
C PHE A 4 -37.84 -28.36 5.74
N LEU A 5 -37.63 -27.15 6.26
CA LEU A 5 -36.39 -26.40 6.24
C LEU A 5 -35.30 -27.22 6.93
N THR A 6 -34.18 -27.46 6.23
CA THR A 6 -32.90 -27.70 6.90
C THR A 6 -31.98 -26.54 6.59
N SER A 7 -31.90 -25.69 7.60
CA SER A 7 -31.06 -24.54 7.79
C SER A 7 -29.57 -24.80 7.50
N ILE A 8 -28.96 -23.78 6.89
CA ILE A 8 -27.73 -23.13 7.33
C ILE A 8 -26.57 -24.07 7.67
N SER A 9 -25.64 -24.21 6.72
CA SER A 9 -24.23 -24.40 7.03
C SER A 9 -23.36 -23.70 5.99
N ALA A 10 -23.61 -22.40 5.83
CA ALA A 10 -22.65 -21.48 5.23
C ALA A 10 -22.08 -20.69 6.40
N ILE A 11 -20.91 -21.06 6.91
CA ILE A 11 -20.10 -20.27 7.86
C ILE A 11 -18.73 -20.96 7.99
N LEU A 12 -17.67 -20.13 7.92
CA LEU A 12 -16.23 -20.38 8.14
C LEU A 12 -15.33 -20.70 6.94
N LEU A 13 -15.26 -19.79 5.96
CA LEU A 13 -14.04 -19.57 5.15
C LEU A 13 -13.56 -18.10 5.20
N PHE A 14 -13.65 -17.47 6.37
CA PHE A 14 -13.16 -16.09 6.58
C PHE A 14 -12.11 -16.02 7.70
N SER A 15 -11.06 -16.85 7.64
CA SER A 15 -9.91 -16.72 8.57
C SER A 15 -8.56 -16.68 7.87
N ALA A 16 -8.50 -16.20 6.62
CA ALA A 16 -7.26 -16.19 5.82
C ALA A 16 -6.84 -14.79 5.31
N CYS A 17 -7.30 -13.70 5.91
CA CYS A 17 -6.94 -12.34 5.43
C CYS A 17 -6.56 -11.35 6.56
N SER A 18 -5.94 -11.79 7.66
CA SER A 18 -5.37 -10.85 8.65
C SER A 18 -3.85 -10.78 8.65
N SER A 19 -3.18 -11.42 7.68
CA SER A 19 -1.70 -11.42 7.56
C SER A 19 -1.21 -10.89 6.20
N SER A 20 -2.13 -10.46 5.33
CA SER A 20 -1.83 -9.93 3.99
C SER A 20 -1.78 -8.40 3.96
N ASN A 21 -2.49 -7.72 4.88
CA ASN A 21 -2.64 -6.27 4.87
C ASN A 21 -1.41 -5.52 5.42
N GLU A 22 -0.69 -6.11 6.38
CA GLU A 22 0.54 -5.51 6.90
C GLU A 22 1.63 -5.46 5.81
N ASN A 23 1.76 -6.54 5.03
CA ASN A 23 2.69 -6.57 3.90
C ASN A 23 2.31 -5.54 2.83
N THR A 24 1.03 -5.43 2.45
CA THR A 24 0.60 -4.48 1.42
C THR A 24 0.67 -3.02 1.87
N LEU A 25 0.47 -2.73 3.16
CA LEU A 25 0.67 -1.38 3.69
C LEU A 25 2.16 -1.00 3.69
N CYS A 26 3.05 -1.92 4.04
CA CYS A 26 4.49 -1.68 3.92
C CYS A 26 4.96 -1.53 2.47
N ASP A 27 4.41 -2.32 1.55
CA ASP A 27 4.67 -2.13 0.12
C ASP A 27 4.19 -0.74 -0.35
N CYS A 28 3.02 -0.28 0.12
CA CYS A 28 2.52 1.07 -0.17
C CYS A 28 3.48 2.15 0.36
N VAL A 29 3.94 2.02 1.61
CA VAL A 29 4.91 2.92 2.24
C VAL A 29 6.23 2.95 1.45
N GLU A 30 6.76 1.78 1.08
CA GLU A 30 8.02 1.68 0.32
C GLU A 30 7.89 2.35 -1.05
N LYS A 31 6.78 2.14 -1.75
CA LYS A 31 6.51 2.80 -3.04
C LYS A 31 6.34 4.30 -2.90
N GLY A 32 5.74 4.77 -1.81
CA GLY A 32 5.73 6.19 -1.45
C GLY A 32 7.14 6.77 -1.32
N ALA A 33 8.03 6.08 -0.59
CA ALA A 33 9.42 6.51 -0.43
C ALA A 33 10.20 6.53 -1.76
N GLN A 34 9.95 5.58 -2.67
CA GLN A 34 10.57 5.55 -4.01
C GLN A 34 10.12 6.75 -4.86
N VAL A 35 8.82 7.08 -4.85
CA VAL A 35 8.29 8.29 -5.50
C VAL A 35 8.96 9.54 -4.94
N ASP A 36 9.02 9.66 -3.61
CA ASP A 36 9.59 10.82 -2.94
C ASP A 36 11.09 10.98 -3.25
N ALA A 37 11.85 9.88 -3.27
CA ALA A 37 13.27 9.90 -3.61
C ALA A 37 13.52 10.39 -5.03
N LEU A 38 12.78 9.88 -6.03
CA LEU A 38 12.93 10.32 -7.41
C LEU A 38 12.44 11.76 -7.61
N ALA A 39 11.33 12.14 -6.98
CA ALA A 39 10.84 13.52 -7.02
C ALA A 39 11.87 14.50 -6.45
N GLN A 40 12.49 14.16 -5.31
CA GLN A 40 13.59 14.94 -4.74
C GLN A 40 14.79 15.00 -5.67
N GLU A 41 15.19 13.89 -6.29
CA GLU A 41 16.30 13.89 -7.27
C GLU A 41 16.03 14.87 -8.42
N ILE A 42 14.83 14.83 -9.00
CA ILE A 42 14.41 15.73 -10.08
C ILE A 42 14.47 17.20 -9.63
N LEU A 43 13.98 17.49 -8.42
CA LEU A 43 13.96 18.84 -7.87
C LEU A 43 15.37 19.38 -7.57
N VAL A 44 16.24 18.54 -7.00
CA VAL A 44 17.61 18.92 -6.62
C VAL A 44 18.50 19.09 -7.84
N THR A 45 18.40 18.18 -8.80
CA THR A 45 19.25 18.20 -10.01
C THR A 45 18.73 19.18 -11.06
N GLN A 46 17.45 19.60 -10.98
CA GLN A 46 16.74 20.31 -12.05
C GLN A 46 16.76 19.58 -13.41
N GLU A 47 17.13 18.29 -13.42
CA GLU A 47 17.24 17.47 -14.63
C GLU A 47 15.92 16.76 -14.95
N ALA A 48 14.82 17.52 -15.01
CA ALA A 48 13.52 16.99 -15.42
C ALA A 48 13.48 16.72 -16.94
N ASN A 49 14.22 15.70 -17.40
CA ASN A 49 14.09 15.21 -18.76
C ASN A 49 12.86 14.28 -18.89
N GLN A 50 12.43 14.01 -20.12
CA GLN A 50 11.22 13.22 -20.35
C GLN A 50 11.31 11.82 -19.73
N ALA A 51 12.49 11.18 -19.77
CA ALA A 51 12.68 9.86 -19.18
C ALA A 51 12.50 9.86 -17.65
N LYS A 52 12.98 10.88 -16.93
CA LYS A 52 12.75 10.98 -15.47
C LYS A 52 11.27 11.22 -15.15
N LYS A 53 10.55 11.97 -16.00
CA LYS A 53 9.10 12.17 -15.85
C LYS A 53 8.33 10.87 -16.09
N ASP A 54 8.65 10.14 -17.15
CA ASP A 54 8.03 8.85 -17.45
C ASP A 54 8.28 7.83 -16.32
N SER A 55 9.50 7.82 -15.75
CA SER A 55 9.82 6.99 -14.58
C SER A 55 9.04 7.41 -13.33
N LEU A 56 8.88 8.71 -13.10
CA LEU A 56 8.09 9.22 -11.97
C LEU A 56 6.61 8.86 -12.13
N ASP A 57 6.05 9.01 -13.34
CA ASP A 57 4.67 8.64 -13.64
C ASP A 57 4.44 7.14 -13.42
N ALA A 58 5.37 6.29 -13.86
CA ALA A 58 5.28 4.85 -13.63
C ALA A 58 5.31 4.48 -12.14
N LEU A 59 6.16 5.16 -11.34
CA LEU A 59 6.21 4.95 -9.88
C LEU A 59 4.93 5.43 -9.19
N LEU A 60 4.33 6.53 -9.66
CA LEU A 60 3.05 7.03 -9.16
C LEU A 60 1.92 6.04 -9.43
N GLU A 61 1.83 5.50 -10.65
CA GLU A 61 0.83 4.49 -11.00
C GLU A 61 0.98 3.20 -10.18
N GLU A 62 2.23 2.74 -9.99
CA GLU A 62 2.51 1.54 -9.19
C GLU A 62 2.13 1.76 -7.72
N ARG A 63 2.55 2.89 -7.14
CA ARG A 63 2.16 3.29 -5.78
C ARG A 63 0.65 3.34 -5.66
N ASP A 64 -0.05 4.03 -6.56
CA ASP A 64 -1.50 4.22 -6.46
C ASP A 64 -2.26 2.90 -6.58
N SER A 65 -1.78 1.97 -7.42
CA SER A 65 -2.37 0.63 -7.52
C SER A 65 -2.25 -0.18 -6.23
N ILE A 66 -1.12 -0.07 -5.53
CA ILE A 66 -0.85 -0.76 -4.26
C ILE A 66 -1.56 -0.06 -3.09
N CYS A 67 -1.50 1.26 -3.07
CA CYS A 67 -2.02 2.09 -1.99
C CYS A 67 -3.53 2.34 -2.05
N LYS A 68 -4.23 1.92 -3.11
CA LYS A 68 -5.67 2.18 -3.30
C LYS A 68 -6.54 1.77 -2.11
N GLU A 69 -6.13 0.75 -1.36
CA GLU A 69 -6.86 0.21 -0.21
C GLU A 69 -6.59 0.98 1.09
N PHE A 70 -5.64 1.91 1.06
CA PHE A 70 -5.17 2.70 2.20
C PHE A 70 -5.38 4.21 2.00
N ILE A 71 -6.11 4.64 0.96
CA ILE A 71 -6.36 6.07 0.69
C ILE A 71 -7.08 6.76 1.87
N ASP A 72 -7.92 6.01 2.59
CA ASP A 72 -8.72 6.52 3.70
C ASP A 72 -8.07 6.26 5.08
N ILE A 73 -6.82 5.79 5.12
CA ILE A 73 -6.11 5.62 6.39
C ILE A 73 -5.81 6.98 7.01
N ASP A 74 -5.89 7.07 8.34
CA ASP A 74 -5.53 8.30 9.05
C ASP A 74 -4.02 8.60 8.86
N PRO A 75 -3.62 9.85 8.57
CA PRO A 75 -2.20 10.17 8.35
C PRO A 75 -1.28 9.83 9.52
N MET A 76 -1.77 9.95 10.76
CA MET A 76 -0.99 9.61 11.96
C MET A 76 -0.83 8.10 12.10
N GLU A 77 -1.85 7.34 11.70
CA GLU A 77 -1.79 5.88 11.64
C GLU A 77 -0.84 5.41 10.53
N LEU A 78 -0.87 6.05 9.36
CA LEU A 78 0.09 5.78 8.28
C LEU A 78 1.54 6.04 8.69
N GLU A 79 1.81 7.13 9.43
CA GLU A 79 3.15 7.44 9.94
C GLU A 79 3.63 6.38 10.94
N LYS A 80 2.75 5.94 11.83
CA LYS A 80 3.05 4.89 12.79
C LYS A 80 3.36 3.57 12.09
N GLU A 81 2.60 3.23 11.06
CA GLU A 81 2.83 2.01 10.29
C GLU A 81 4.09 2.11 9.43
N ARG A 82 4.43 3.29 8.89
CA ARG A 82 5.73 3.52 8.24
C ARG A 82 6.90 3.18 9.17
N ALA A 83 6.84 3.62 10.43
CA ALA A 83 7.86 3.30 11.42
C ALA A 83 7.97 1.79 11.71
N ASN A 84 6.87 1.04 11.57
CA ASN A 84 6.86 -0.42 11.69
C ASN A 84 7.48 -1.09 10.45
N CYS A 85 7.25 -0.56 9.25
CA CYS A 85 7.78 -1.07 7.98
C CYS A 85 9.28 -0.82 7.82
N GLU A 86 9.77 0.34 8.28
CA GLU A 86 11.20 0.66 8.25
C GLU A 86 12.01 -0.15 9.25
N GLY A 87 11.35 -0.90 10.15
CA GLY A 87 11.94 -1.87 11.05
C GLY A 87 13.24 -1.36 11.66
N ILE A 88 13.21 -0.20 12.33
CA ILE A 88 14.33 0.42 13.06
C ILE A 88 15.69 0.00 12.45
N LYS A 89 16.03 0.51 11.26
CA LYS A 89 17.43 0.46 10.79
C LYS A 89 18.26 1.42 11.63
N ILE A 90 18.59 1.03 12.86
CA ILE A 90 19.75 1.57 13.57
C ILE A 90 20.96 1.06 12.79
N GLN A 91 21.58 1.96 12.02
CA GLN A 91 23.00 1.87 11.71
C GLN A 91 23.80 2.52 12.83
#